data_AF-A0A8T4VKK3-F1
#
_entry.id   AF-A0A8T4VKK3-F1
#
_cell.length_a   1.000
_cell.length_b   1.000
_cell.length_c   1.000
_cell.angle_alpha   90.00
_cell.angle_beta   90.00
_cell.angle_gamma   90.00
#
_symmetry.space_group_name_H-M   'P 1'
#
loop_
_entity.id
_entity.type
_entity.pdbx_description
1 polymer ?
#
loop_
_entity_poly.entity_id
_entity_poly.type
_entity_poly.pdbx_seq_one_letter_code
_entity_poly.pdbx_strand_id
1 'polypeptide(L)' 'KNQRIVSGKLTKMFTGTSAAALSDTIAQHIPGLRSDHLLYLGRELMRAELALKNGEDYEQDGC' A
#
# COMPACT_ATOMS: atom_id res chain seq x y z
N LYS A 1 25.05 10.47 -11.12
CA LYS A 1 24.17 11.66 -11.21
C LYS A 1 22.73 11.19 -11.32
N ASN A 2 21.91 11.38 -10.27
CA ASN A 2 20.44 11.57 -10.27
C ASN A 2 19.88 11.30 -8.87
N GLN A 3 20.15 12.20 -7.92
CA GLN A 3 19.37 12.28 -6.69
C GLN A 3 18.03 12.96 -7.04
N ARG A 4 17.02 12.18 -7.41
CA ARG A 4 15.63 12.68 -7.48
C ARG A 4 15.18 12.92 -6.04
N ILE A 5 15.33 14.15 -5.56
CA ILE A 5 14.67 14.59 -4.33
C ILE A 5 13.19 14.78 -4.71
N VAL A 6 12.38 13.75 -4.47
CA VAL A 6 10.92 13.84 -4.59
C VAL A 6 10.40 14.64 -3.39
N SER A 7 9.99 15.88 -3.62
CA SER A 7 9.38 16.74 -2.61
C SER A 7 7.90 16.39 -2.42
N GLY A 8 7.61 15.16 -1.99
CA GLY A 8 6.27 14.75 -1.61
C GLY A 8 5.96 15.19 -0.19
N LYS A 9 4.93 16.02 0.02
CA LYS A 9 4.39 16.23 1.37
C LYS A 9 3.60 14.97 1.74
N LEU A 10 4.03 14.23 2.74
CA LEU A 10 3.26 13.12 3.29
C LEU A 10 1.94 13.67 3.85
N THR A 11 0.81 13.29 3.26
CA THR A 11 -0.51 13.79 3.65
C THR A 11 -1.28 12.81 4.53
N LYS A 12 -1.07 11.50 4.35
CA LYS A 12 -1.73 10.42 5.08
C LYS A 12 -0.78 9.25 5.24
N MET A 13 -0.85 8.57 6.40
CA MET A 13 -0.19 7.30 6.67
C MET A 13 -1.23 6.35 7.25
N PHE A 14 -1.26 5.13 6.76
CA PHE A 14 -2.11 4.05 7.27
C PHE A 14 -1.20 2.92 7.76
N THR A 15 -1.47 2.39 8.95
CA THR A 15 -0.65 1.35 9.58
C THR A 15 -1.53 0.21 10.07
N GLY A 16 -1.11 -1.02 9.86
CA GLY A 16 -1.84 -2.21 10.27
C GLY A 16 -1.11 -3.48 9.85
N THR A 17 -1.52 -4.62 10.38
CA THR A 17 -0.93 -5.94 10.10
C THR A 17 -1.85 -6.86 9.31
N SER A 18 -3.07 -6.39 8.98
CA SER A 18 -4.03 -7.11 8.14
C SER A 18 -4.33 -6.30 6.89
N ALA A 19 -4.17 -6.93 5.73
CA ALA A 19 -4.46 -6.36 4.43
C ALA A 19 -5.93 -5.97 4.29
N ALA A 20 -6.84 -6.79 4.83
CA ALA A 20 -8.28 -6.51 4.81
C ALA A 20 -8.62 -5.24 5.59
N ALA A 21 -8.15 -5.15 6.85
CA ALA A 21 -8.40 -3.98 7.69
C ALA A 21 -7.79 -2.70 7.10
N LEU A 22 -6.59 -2.78 6.51
CA LEU A 22 -5.96 -1.66 5.81
C LEU A 22 -6.75 -1.27 4.55
N SER A 23 -7.22 -2.24 3.77
CA SER A 23 -8.01 -1.98 2.55
C SER A 23 -9.31 -1.24 2.88
N ASP A 24 -10.04 -1.69 3.89
CA ASP A 24 -11.28 -1.05 4.36
C ASP A 24 -11.01 0.38 4.84
N THR A 25 -9.96 0.55 5.65
CA THR A 25 -9.56 1.87 6.17
C THR A 25 -9.23 2.82 5.03
N ILE A 26 -8.46 2.38 4.04
CA ILE A 26 -8.05 3.22 2.91
C ILE A 26 -9.25 3.57 2.03
N ALA A 27 -10.13 2.61 1.73
CA ALA A 27 -11.33 2.85 0.93
C ALA A 27 -12.26 3.88 1.58
N GLN A 28 -12.41 3.85 2.91
CA GLN A 28 -13.20 4.84 3.66
C GLN A 28 -12.57 6.24 3.66
N HIS A 29 -11.24 6.34 3.66
CA HIS A 29 -10.53 7.62 3.78
C HIS A 29 -10.13 8.24 2.43
N ILE A 30 -10.26 7.50 1.32
CA ILE A 30 -9.93 7.94 -0.04
C ILE A 30 -11.10 7.62 -1.00
N PRO A 31 -12.23 8.34 -0.89
CA PRO A 31 -13.46 8.04 -1.65
C PRO A 31 -13.35 8.27 -3.17
N GLY A 32 -12.27 8.89 -3.65
CA GLY A 32 -11.99 9.11 -5.07
C GLY A 32 -11.01 8.11 -5.69
N LEU A 33 -10.55 7.10 -4.94
CA LEU A 33 -9.63 6.12 -5.47
C LEU A 33 -10.36 5.21 -6.47
N ARG A 34 -9.85 5.14 -7.70
CA ARG A 34 -10.42 4.28 -8.74
C ARG A 34 -10.40 2.80 -8.31
N SER A 35 -11.39 2.05 -8.77
CA SER A 35 -11.54 0.63 -8.41
C SER A 35 -10.34 -0.22 -8.82
N ASP A 36 -9.69 0.07 -9.94
CA ASP A 36 -8.47 -0.62 -10.37
C ASP A 36 -7.28 -0.37 -9.44
N HIS A 37 -7.14 0.85 -8.92
CA HIS A 37 -6.14 1.17 -7.89
C HIS A 37 -6.45 0.47 -6.57
N LEU A 38 -7.72 0.38 -6.16
CA LEU A 38 -8.12 -0.38 -4.97
C LEU A 38 -7.79 -1.88 -5.13
N LEU A 39 -8.06 -2.45 -6.31
CA LEU A 39 -7.74 -3.84 -6.61
C LEU A 39 -6.23 -4.11 -6.60
N TYR A 40 -5.43 -3.21 -7.20
CA TYR A 40 -3.98 -3.31 -7.14
C TYR A 40 -3.48 -3.21 -5.70
N LEU A 41 -3.91 -2.18 -4.97
CA LEU A 41 -3.51 -1.96 -3.58
C LEU A 41 -3.86 -3.15 -2.68
N GLY A 42 -5.06 -3.73 -2.83
CA GLY A 42 -5.47 -4.91 -2.08
C GLY A 42 -4.55 -6.12 -2.30
N ARG A 43 -4.10 -6.36 -3.55
CA ARG A 43 -3.14 -7.44 -3.85
C ARG A 43 -1.78 -7.19 -3.20
N GLU A 44 -1.28 -5.96 -3.30
CA GLU A 44 0.00 -5.57 -2.72
C GLU A 44 -0.02 -5.66 -1.18
N LEU A 45 -1.11 -5.22 -0.55
CA LEU A 45 -1.29 -5.36 0.90
C LEU A 45 -1.34 -6.82 1.33
N MET A 46 -2.02 -7.69 0.58
CA MET A 46 -2.10 -9.13 0.86
C MET A 46 -0.71 -9.78 0.80
N ARG A 47 0.10 -9.42 -0.21
CA ARG A 47 1.49 -9.90 -0.34
C ARG A 47 2.38 -9.41 0.79
N ALA A 48 2.26 -8.14 1.15
CA ALA A 48 2.99 -7.56 2.27
C ALA A 48 2.62 -8.26 3.59
N GLU A 49 1.34 -8.56 3.82
CA GLU A 49 0.92 -9.33 5.00
C GLU A 49 1.49 -10.76 4.99
N LEU A 50 1.50 -11.44 3.84
CA LEU A 50 2.07 -12.78 3.72
C LEU A 50 3.58 -12.78 3.99
N ALA A 51 4.32 -11.85 3.39
CA ALA A 51 5.76 -11.70 3.59
C ALA A 51 6.07 -11.42 5.07
N LEU A 52 5.33 -10.50 5.70
CA LEU A 52 5.46 -10.19 7.13
C LEU A 52 5.23 -11.43 8.02
N LYS A 53 4.24 -12.27 7.68
CA LYS A 53 3.94 -13.50 8.43
C LYS A 53 5.01 -14.58 8.25
N ASN A 54 5.58 -14.68 7.05
CA ASN A 54 6.59 -15.68 6.71
C ASN A 54 8.01 -15.25 7.12
N GLY A 55 8.21 -13.98 7.50
CA GLY A 55 9.54 -13.42 7.74
C GLY A 55 10.35 -13.25 6.44
N GLU A 56 9.65 -13.03 5.33
CA GLU A 56 10.22 -12.78 4.01
C GLU A 56 10.27 -11.28 3.72
N ASP A 57 11.18 -10.87 2.83
CA ASP A 57 11.22 -9.50 2.35
C ASP A 57 10.05 -9.23 1.39
N TYR A 58 9.31 -8.15 1.64
CA TYR A 58 8.28 -7.67 0.70
C TYR A 58 8.92 -6.75 -0.36
N GLU A 59 8.79 -7.15 -1.62
CA GLU A 59 9.07 -6.30 -2.78
C GLU A 59 7.75 -5.97 -3.48
N GLN A 60 7.48 -4.67 -3.64
CA GLN A 60 6.30 -4.18 -4.35
C GLN A 60 6.48 -4.41 -5.85
N ASP A 61 5.46 -4.93 -6.52
CA ASP A 61 5.51 -5.03 -7.97
C ASP A 61 5.40 -3.62 -8.59
N GLY A 62 6.41 -3.27 -9.40
CA GLY A 62 6.36 -2.09 -10.25
C GLY A 62 5.37 -2.28 -11.39
N CYS A 63 4.54 -1.27 -11.63
CA CYS A 63 3.75 -1.13 -12.86
C CYS A 63 4.58 -0.34 -13.89
#